data_AF-A0A6C0F7U4-F1
#
_entry.id   AF-A0A6C0F7U4-F1
#
_cell.length_a   1.000
_cell.length_b   1.000
_cell.length_c   1.000
_cell.angle_alpha   90.00
_cell.angle_beta   90.00
_cell.angle_gamma   90.00
#
_symmetry.space_group_name_H-M   'P 1'
#
loop_
_entity.id
_entity.type
_entity.pdbx_description
1 polymer ?
#
loop_
_entity_poly.entity_id
_entity_poly.type
_entity_poly.pdbx_seq_one_letter_code
_entity_poly.pdbx_strand_id
1 'polypeptide(L)'
;MSKFELFYNKIPKKIENIISDLCGNYIISQDDYNPYSLEKVQYYHPLYNKFFHLEDNNYNRITLNHRYQFINNEYVHDTIDDTKKQKNTFIKFSPLIDPIRYMIGKFKEEHSSLNNLPKLENENKIHENLTDVQNVSYVDNFCYYLASKILHSHNIVHGIDYYGSFLGMQSKFKVDVGEDIEYLSNSEYFHENINNLYELNKHYEQYNNSGSRANREKLKISNTNHHNITFNSLPELENRDINIEYNTINNELIYEKKITNKTLTNDSNIVSTDEESIESCENPEEDSDSDNSEISISSGEEEDEEDDTVDSCSKESKESTLSLSSYETIESSYEDEEILAYIYNYPIQCICIEKCNGTFDSLFENEEMTSHKGICALFQIIMNLITYQKCFHLTHNDLHTNNIMYIKTNEEFLYYKVNKQYYKVPTYGKIYKIIDFGRSIYKFNGRMFMGNCFGPNGDASTQYNCEPYMNEKKPRVDPNFSFDLCRLGCSIYDFIIDEEENPDDFNDLQSVVSLWCKDDYNKNILYKKNGQERYPDFKLYKMIARTVHNHLPENQLKLPYFSAFEISNNIPENIKIMDLDNLPCYV
;
A
#
# COMPACT_ATOMS: atom_id res chain seq x y z
N MET A 1 7.61 -2.30 -34.55
CA MET A 1 9.00 -2.43 -34.05
C MET A 1 9.30 -3.90 -33.77
N SER A 2 10.57 -4.32 -33.69
CA SER A 2 10.95 -5.70 -33.34
C SER A 2 10.73 -5.97 -31.85
N LYS A 3 10.29 -7.19 -31.47
CA LYS A 3 10.28 -7.60 -30.05
C LYS A 3 11.71 -7.55 -29.49
N PHE A 4 11.84 -7.26 -28.19
CA PHE A 4 13.09 -7.47 -27.47
C PHE A 4 13.17 -8.92 -27.03
N GLU A 5 14.38 -9.44 -26.89
CA GLU A 5 14.62 -10.79 -26.39
C GLU A 5 14.89 -10.77 -24.88
N LEU A 6 14.39 -11.80 -24.18
CA LEU A 6 14.70 -12.08 -22.78
C LEU A 6 15.82 -13.12 -22.73
N PHE A 7 16.94 -12.74 -22.14
CA PHE A 7 18.07 -13.64 -21.86
C PHE A 7 18.76 -13.19 -20.57
N TYR A 8 19.79 -13.92 -20.14
CA TYR A 8 20.56 -13.56 -18.96
C TYR A 8 21.96 -13.03 -19.31
N ASN A 9 22.45 -12.09 -18.51
CA ASN A 9 23.83 -11.61 -18.54
C ASN A 9 24.62 -12.22 -17.37
N LYS A 10 25.94 -12.36 -17.54
CA LYS A 10 26.85 -12.60 -16.41
C LYS A 10 27.00 -11.30 -15.61
N ILE A 11 27.09 -11.41 -14.29
CA ILE A 11 27.29 -10.24 -13.42
C ILE A 11 28.71 -9.67 -13.63
N PRO A 12 28.89 -8.34 -13.79
CA PRO A 12 30.21 -7.73 -14.02
C PRO A 12 31.07 -7.63 -12.75
N LYS A 13 30.46 -7.58 -11.56
CA LYS A 13 31.12 -7.43 -10.26
C LYS A 13 30.44 -8.29 -9.21
N LYS A 14 31.21 -8.74 -8.21
CA LYS A 14 30.65 -9.36 -7.01
C LYS A 14 29.78 -8.37 -6.23
N ILE A 15 28.61 -8.82 -5.81
CA ILE A 15 27.62 -7.98 -5.12
C ILE A 15 28.04 -7.64 -3.70
N GLU A 16 28.75 -8.55 -3.06
CA GLU A 16 29.29 -8.40 -1.72
C GLU A 16 30.21 -7.17 -1.63
N ASN A 17 30.96 -6.89 -2.71
CA ASN A 17 31.77 -5.68 -2.82
C ASN A 17 30.89 -4.42 -2.95
N ILE A 18 29.85 -4.47 -3.78
CA ILE A 18 28.92 -3.35 -4.00
C ILE A 18 28.22 -2.96 -2.68
N ILE A 19 27.76 -3.95 -1.91
CA ILE A 19 27.08 -3.74 -0.64
C ILE A 19 28.05 -3.29 0.45
N SER A 20 29.27 -3.85 0.49
CA SER A 20 30.33 -3.35 1.37
C SER A 20 30.66 -1.87 1.08
N ASP A 21 30.73 -1.49 -0.20
CA ASP A 21 30.95 -0.11 -0.62
C ASP A 21 29.76 0.80 -0.23
N LEU A 22 28.51 0.35 -0.41
CA LEU A 22 27.32 1.13 -0.02
C LEU A 22 27.24 1.31 1.50
N CYS A 23 27.36 0.22 2.26
CA CYS A 23 27.28 0.22 3.71
C CYS A 23 28.39 1.06 4.36
N GLY A 24 29.63 0.97 3.85
CA GLY A 24 30.76 1.75 4.35
C GLY A 24 30.76 3.24 3.99
N ASN A 25 30.03 3.64 2.94
CA ASN A 25 29.86 5.04 2.55
C ASN A 25 28.55 5.67 3.09
N TYR A 26 27.68 4.91 3.74
CA TYR A 26 26.44 5.43 4.30
C TYR A 26 26.71 6.24 5.56
N ILE A 27 26.27 7.49 5.57
CA ILE A 27 26.32 8.35 6.76
C ILE A 27 25.09 7.98 7.60
N ILE A 28 25.34 7.35 8.74
CA ILE A 28 24.31 6.95 9.70
C ILE A 28 23.57 8.20 10.20
N SER A 29 22.24 8.17 10.21
CA SER A 29 21.38 9.25 10.72
C SER A 29 21.36 9.29 12.26
N GLN A 30 20.49 10.11 12.85
CA GLN A 30 20.35 10.17 14.32
C GLN A 30 19.83 8.86 14.95
N ASP A 31 19.21 7.98 14.15
CA ASP A 31 18.48 6.77 14.61
C ASP A 31 19.29 5.46 14.55
N ASP A 32 20.60 5.53 14.29
CA ASP A 32 21.50 4.36 14.11
C ASP A 32 21.03 3.34 13.03
N TYR A 33 20.17 3.79 12.10
CA TYR A 33 19.63 2.97 11.03
C TYR A 33 20.55 2.97 9.79
N ASN A 34 20.76 1.80 9.19
CA ASN A 34 21.47 1.67 7.91
C ASN A 34 20.78 0.62 7.02
N PRO A 35 20.08 1.03 5.95
CA PRO A 35 19.34 0.11 5.09
C PRO A 35 20.25 -0.79 4.24
N TYR A 36 21.55 -0.46 4.11
CA TYR A 36 22.52 -1.26 3.37
C TYR A 36 23.20 -2.34 4.23
N SER A 37 22.81 -2.48 5.50
CA SER A 37 23.23 -3.57 6.38
C SER A 37 22.54 -4.88 5.96
N LEU A 38 23.18 -5.60 5.02
CA LEU A 38 22.63 -6.77 4.33
C LEU A 38 23.56 -7.98 4.44
N GLU A 39 22.99 -9.11 4.84
CA GLU A 39 23.64 -10.43 4.89
C GLU A 39 23.11 -11.40 3.82
N LYS A 40 23.82 -12.52 3.62
CA LYS A 40 23.43 -13.68 2.79
C LYS A 40 23.01 -13.36 1.34
N VAL A 41 23.56 -12.30 0.75
CA VAL A 41 23.09 -11.72 -0.51
C VAL A 41 23.20 -12.67 -1.71
N GLN A 42 22.22 -12.64 -2.62
CA GLN A 42 22.18 -13.45 -3.84
C GLN A 42 21.44 -12.77 -5.02
N TYR A 43 21.82 -13.13 -6.26
CA TYR A 43 21.12 -12.74 -7.50
C TYR A 43 20.05 -13.74 -7.95
N TYR A 44 19.98 -14.92 -7.33
CA TYR A 44 18.96 -15.90 -7.69
C TYR A 44 17.57 -15.47 -7.20
N HIS A 45 16.65 -15.37 -8.16
CA HIS A 45 15.22 -15.19 -7.93
C HIS A 45 14.49 -16.47 -8.40
N PRO A 46 13.59 -17.07 -7.60
CA PRO A 46 12.80 -18.24 -8.01
C PRO A 46 12.03 -18.04 -9.32
N LEU A 47 11.60 -16.80 -9.58
CA LEU A 47 10.96 -16.40 -10.84
C LEU A 47 11.80 -16.76 -12.08
N TYR A 48 13.12 -16.75 -12.00
CA TYR A 48 14.00 -17.05 -13.13
C TYR A 48 13.86 -18.50 -13.64
N ASN A 49 13.43 -19.44 -12.79
CA ASN A 49 13.12 -20.81 -13.19
C ASN A 49 11.95 -20.89 -14.20
N LYS A 50 11.10 -19.86 -14.27
CA LYS A 50 10.08 -19.78 -15.34
C LYS A 50 10.74 -19.59 -16.71
N PHE A 51 11.87 -18.87 -16.81
CA PHE A 51 12.43 -18.39 -18.07
C PHE A 51 13.72 -19.08 -18.52
N PHE A 52 14.53 -19.56 -17.58
CA PHE A 52 15.89 -20.04 -17.85
C PHE A 52 16.11 -21.44 -17.27
N HIS A 53 16.92 -22.25 -17.96
CA HIS A 53 17.44 -23.50 -17.40
C HIS A 53 18.63 -23.19 -16.50
N LEU A 54 18.45 -23.32 -15.19
CA LEU A 54 19.46 -23.00 -14.18
C LEU A 54 20.11 -24.27 -13.62
N GLU A 55 21.38 -24.14 -13.25
CA GLU A 55 22.25 -25.19 -12.70
C GLU A 55 23.04 -24.60 -11.53
N ASP A 56 23.55 -25.43 -10.61
CA ASP A 56 24.31 -25.00 -9.42
C ASP A 56 25.48 -24.06 -9.75
N ASN A 57 26.08 -24.23 -10.92
CA ASN A 57 27.21 -23.42 -11.39
C ASN A 57 26.82 -22.02 -11.88
N ASN A 58 25.54 -21.78 -12.21
CA ASN A 58 25.06 -20.56 -12.89
C ASN A 58 23.93 -19.81 -12.16
N TYR A 59 23.10 -20.47 -11.33
CA TYR A 59 21.82 -19.92 -10.86
C TYR A 59 21.96 -18.59 -10.10
N ASN A 60 23.04 -18.45 -9.32
CA ASN A 60 23.37 -17.26 -8.55
C ASN A 60 24.46 -16.38 -9.23
N ARG A 61 24.68 -16.55 -10.54
CA ARG A 61 25.71 -15.83 -11.32
C ARG A 61 25.16 -15.03 -12.51
N ILE A 62 23.84 -14.88 -12.55
CA ILE A 62 23.11 -14.30 -13.68
C ILE A 62 22.24 -13.12 -13.25
N THR A 63 22.01 -12.20 -14.18
CA THR A 63 20.98 -11.15 -14.08
C THR A 63 20.16 -11.13 -15.36
N LEU A 64 18.98 -10.50 -15.33
CA LEU A 64 18.22 -10.18 -16.54
C LEU A 64 19.06 -9.32 -17.51
N ASN A 65 18.77 -9.38 -18.81
CA ASN A 65 19.50 -8.59 -19.81
C ASN A 65 18.99 -7.14 -19.90
N HIS A 66 19.55 -6.22 -19.13
CA HIS A 66 19.20 -4.79 -19.12
C HIS A 66 20.44 -3.92 -19.44
N ARG A 67 20.23 -2.71 -19.98
CA ARG A 67 21.31 -1.87 -20.54
C ARG A 67 22.26 -1.35 -19.48
N TYR A 68 21.73 -0.86 -18.36
CA TYR A 68 22.51 -0.18 -17.34
C TYR A 68 22.58 -1.05 -16.10
N GLN A 69 23.76 -1.49 -15.68
CA GLN A 69 23.93 -2.32 -14.49
C GLN A 69 24.34 -1.46 -13.30
N PHE A 70 23.71 -1.67 -12.15
CA PHE A 70 23.97 -0.92 -10.92
C PHE A 70 25.43 -1.05 -10.46
N ILE A 71 26.05 0.07 -10.08
CA ILE A 71 27.37 0.09 -9.41
C ILE A 71 27.23 0.69 -8.01
N ASN A 72 26.64 1.88 -7.91
CA ASN A 72 26.34 2.59 -6.66
C ASN A 72 25.29 3.69 -6.93
N ASN A 73 24.95 4.48 -5.91
CA ASN A 73 23.87 5.47 -5.95
C ASN A 73 24.02 6.61 -6.99
N GLU A 74 25.23 6.80 -7.56
CA GLU A 74 25.54 7.86 -8.52
C GLU A 74 25.88 7.33 -9.93
N TYR A 75 26.18 6.05 -10.08
CA TYR A 75 26.76 5.49 -11.30
C TYR A 75 26.26 4.10 -11.65
N VAL A 76 26.14 3.89 -12.97
CA VAL A 76 25.80 2.61 -13.60
C VAL A 76 26.84 2.25 -14.67
N HIS A 77 26.92 0.97 -15.02
CA HIS A 77 27.70 0.47 -16.15
C HIS A 77 26.77 0.31 -17.36
N ASP A 78 27.06 0.98 -18.47
CA ASP A 78 26.34 0.81 -19.73
C ASP A 78 26.91 -0.39 -20.49
N THR A 79 26.14 -1.46 -20.60
CA THR A 79 26.56 -2.71 -21.26
C THR A 79 26.65 -2.58 -22.79
N ILE A 80 26.14 -1.50 -23.39
CA ILE A 80 26.24 -1.25 -24.83
C ILE A 80 27.52 -0.47 -25.15
N ASP A 81 27.77 0.60 -24.41
CA ASP A 81 28.95 1.46 -24.60
C ASP A 81 30.20 0.92 -23.89
N ASP A 82 30.06 -0.08 -23.02
CA ASP A 82 31.05 -0.58 -22.04
C ASP A 82 31.70 0.55 -21.21
N THR A 83 30.88 1.50 -20.75
CA THR A 83 31.35 2.68 -20.00
C THR A 83 30.58 2.91 -18.70
N LYS A 84 31.26 3.49 -17.72
CA LYS A 84 30.63 4.00 -16.50
C LYS A 84 29.90 5.31 -16.82
N LYS A 85 28.59 5.36 -16.60
CA LYS A 85 27.75 6.57 -16.77
C LYS A 85 27.32 7.09 -15.39
N GLN A 86 27.24 8.41 -15.24
CA GLN A 86 26.62 9.03 -14.07
C GLN A 86 25.10 9.00 -14.24
N LYS A 87 24.40 8.38 -13.31
CA LYS A 87 22.94 8.21 -13.28
C LYS A 87 22.55 8.03 -11.81
N ASN A 88 21.68 8.90 -11.30
CA ASN A 88 21.18 8.77 -9.93
C ASN A 88 20.28 7.53 -9.84
N THR A 89 20.58 6.67 -8.88
CA THR A 89 19.83 5.42 -8.67
C THR A 89 19.20 5.40 -7.29
N PHE A 90 18.12 4.66 -7.15
CA PHE A 90 17.43 4.36 -5.91
C PHE A 90 17.36 2.84 -5.73
N ILE A 91 17.41 2.36 -4.49
CA ILE A 91 17.15 0.95 -4.17
C ILE A 91 15.83 0.89 -3.42
N LYS A 92 14.81 0.29 -4.05
CA LYS A 92 13.57 -0.09 -3.38
C LYS A 92 13.82 -1.38 -2.60
N PHE A 93 13.50 -1.39 -1.32
CA PHE A 93 13.59 -2.57 -0.46
C PHE A 93 12.18 -3.17 -0.31
N SER A 94 11.85 -4.13 -1.17
CA SER A 94 10.54 -4.80 -1.17
C SER A 94 10.63 -6.08 -0.32
N PRO A 95 9.78 -6.26 0.71
CA PRO A 95 9.84 -7.42 1.58
C PRO A 95 9.36 -8.69 0.88
N LEU A 96 9.96 -9.84 1.19
CA LEU A 96 9.53 -11.13 0.62
C LEU A 96 8.38 -11.78 1.42
N ILE A 97 8.05 -11.22 2.58
CA ILE A 97 7.03 -11.68 3.52
C ILE A 97 6.24 -10.45 3.95
N ASP A 98 4.95 -10.59 4.23
CA ASP A 98 4.10 -9.52 4.74
C ASP A 98 4.54 -9.12 6.18
N PRO A 99 4.98 -7.86 6.41
CA PRO A 99 5.46 -7.41 7.71
C PRO A 99 4.40 -7.44 8.81
N ILE A 100 3.16 -7.04 8.49
CA ILE A 100 2.05 -7.01 9.46
C ILE A 100 1.69 -8.44 9.89
N ARG A 101 1.57 -9.36 8.92
CA ARG A 101 1.31 -10.79 9.18
C ARG A 101 2.42 -11.45 10.00
N TYR A 102 3.67 -11.02 9.79
CA TYR A 102 4.79 -11.44 10.62
C TYR A 102 4.65 -10.91 12.06
N MET A 103 4.37 -9.62 12.22
CA MET A 103 4.23 -8.97 13.54
C MET A 103 3.02 -9.45 14.35
N ILE A 104 1.93 -9.92 13.72
CA ILE A 104 0.82 -10.59 14.44
C ILE A 104 1.05 -12.09 14.70
N GLY A 105 2.17 -12.66 14.26
CA GLY A 105 2.55 -14.05 14.54
C GLY A 105 1.98 -15.11 13.60
N LYS A 106 1.52 -14.74 12.39
CA LYS A 106 0.99 -15.71 11.41
C LYS A 106 2.01 -16.77 10.98
N PHE A 107 3.31 -16.45 11.06
CA PHE A 107 4.42 -17.33 10.66
C PHE A 107 5.18 -17.92 11.87
N LYS A 108 4.61 -17.90 13.08
CA LYS A 108 5.30 -18.28 14.34
C LYS A 108 5.96 -19.67 14.30
N GLU A 109 5.34 -20.65 13.65
CA GLU A 109 5.80 -22.05 13.60
C GLU A 109 6.91 -22.23 12.54
N GLU A 110 6.97 -21.33 11.56
CA GLU A 110 7.86 -21.38 10.41
C GLU A 110 9.02 -20.38 10.51
N HIS A 111 9.15 -19.64 11.62
CA HIS A 111 10.15 -18.58 11.78
C HIS A 111 11.59 -19.02 11.41
N SER A 112 11.97 -20.26 11.69
CA SER A 112 13.31 -20.78 11.34
C SER A 112 13.56 -20.88 9.83
N SER A 113 12.50 -21.01 9.01
CA SER A 113 12.56 -21.13 7.56
C SER A 113 12.56 -19.77 6.85
N LEU A 114 12.10 -18.71 7.51
CA LEU A 114 12.12 -17.32 7.01
C LEU A 114 13.55 -16.74 6.93
N ASN A 115 14.44 -17.18 7.81
CA ASN A 115 15.83 -16.69 7.90
C ASN A 115 16.74 -17.21 6.77
N ASN A 116 16.21 -17.93 5.78
CA ASN A 116 16.93 -18.57 4.69
C ASN A 116 16.39 -18.13 3.33
N LEU A 117 17.23 -17.50 2.51
CA LEU A 117 16.88 -17.14 1.14
C LEU A 117 16.77 -18.38 0.23
N PRO A 118 15.90 -18.35 -0.79
CA PRO A 118 15.64 -19.49 -1.68
C PRO A 118 16.89 -19.91 -2.47
N LYS A 119 17.02 -21.20 -2.76
CA LYS A 119 18.09 -21.77 -3.59
C LYS A 119 17.51 -22.52 -4.80
N LEU A 120 18.38 -23.06 -5.65
CA LEU A 120 17.96 -23.92 -6.76
C LEU A 120 17.34 -25.21 -6.23
N GLU A 121 18.06 -25.91 -5.35
CA GLU A 121 17.53 -27.01 -4.54
C GLU A 121 17.24 -26.51 -3.11
N ASN A 122 15.96 -26.48 -2.73
CA ASN A 122 15.52 -26.05 -1.40
C ASN A 122 15.46 -27.26 -0.46
N GLU A 123 16.34 -27.33 0.56
CA GLU A 123 16.40 -28.44 1.53
C GLU A 123 15.23 -28.46 2.54
N ASN A 124 13.96 -28.39 2.11
CA ASN A 124 12.75 -28.44 2.96
C ASN A 124 12.70 -27.43 4.15
N LYS A 125 13.58 -26.43 4.19
CA LYS A 125 13.79 -25.48 5.31
C LYS A 125 13.55 -24.02 4.91
N ILE A 126 12.78 -23.79 3.85
CA ILE A 126 12.54 -22.46 3.27
C ILE A 126 11.04 -22.30 3.09
N HIS A 127 10.49 -21.19 3.61
CA HIS A 127 9.06 -20.90 3.60
C HIS A 127 8.50 -20.82 2.18
N GLU A 128 7.27 -21.28 1.97
CA GLU A 128 6.62 -21.34 0.65
C GLU A 128 6.64 -19.99 -0.10
N ASN A 129 6.17 -18.90 0.54
CA ASN A 129 6.23 -17.53 0.01
C ASN A 129 7.59 -17.09 -0.54
N LEU A 130 8.71 -17.52 0.06
CA LEU A 130 10.05 -17.16 -0.42
C LEU A 130 10.39 -17.88 -1.74
N THR A 131 9.78 -19.04 -1.98
CA THR A 131 9.96 -19.85 -3.19
C THR A 131 8.88 -19.59 -4.25
N ASP A 132 7.75 -18.99 -3.86
CA ASP A 132 6.62 -18.72 -4.74
C ASP A 132 7.00 -17.75 -5.87
N VAL A 133 6.84 -18.23 -7.10
CA VAL A 133 7.04 -17.50 -8.34
C VAL A 133 5.97 -16.43 -8.62
N GLN A 134 4.95 -16.31 -7.77
CA GLN A 134 3.97 -15.23 -7.73
C GLN A 134 4.15 -14.31 -6.51
N ASN A 135 5.24 -14.41 -5.75
CA ASN A 135 5.53 -13.45 -4.67
C ASN A 135 5.48 -12.00 -5.20
N VAL A 136 4.76 -11.12 -4.50
CA VAL A 136 4.59 -9.69 -4.81
C VAL A 136 5.90 -9.01 -5.25
N SER A 137 6.97 -9.19 -4.49
CA SER A 137 8.26 -8.54 -4.76
C SER A 137 8.94 -9.06 -6.04
N TYR A 138 8.80 -10.35 -6.37
CA TYR A 138 9.29 -10.89 -7.64
C TYR A 138 8.49 -10.36 -8.84
N VAL A 139 7.17 -10.23 -8.69
CA VAL A 139 6.25 -9.69 -9.71
C VAL A 139 6.52 -8.20 -9.96
N ASP A 140 6.68 -7.41 -8.90
CA ASP A 140 7.05 -5.98 -8.93
C ASP A 140 8.35 -5.75 -9.69
N ASN A 141 9.42 -6.42 -9.25
CA ASN A 141 10.75 -6.37 -9.87
C ASN A 141 10.75 -6.70 -11.36
N PHE A 142 10.04 -7.76 -11.76
CA PHE A 142 10.01 -8.13 -13.17
C PHE A 142 9.24 -7.10 -14.01
N CYS A 143 8.26 -6.40 -13.44
CA CYS A 143 7.58 -5.29 -14.12
C CYS A 143 8.52 -4.09 -14.33
N TYR A 144 9.32 -3.70 -13.32
CA TYR A 144 10.36 -2.65 -13.49
C TYR A 144 11.32 -2.97 -14.64
N TYR A 145 11.76 -4.23 -14.74
CA TYR A 145 12.57 -4.69 -15.87
C TYR A 145 11.83 -4.55 -17.22
N LEU A 146 10.55 -4.93 -17.29
CA LEU A 146 9.74 -4.75 -18.51
C LEU A 146 9.55 -3.28 -18.89
N ALA A 147 9.34 -2.38 -17.92
CA ALA A 147 9.25 -0.94 -18.14
C ALA A 147 10.55 -0.35 -18.74
N SER A 148 11.72 -0.70 -18.16
CA SER A 148 13.03 -0.30 -18.71
C SER A 148 13.30 -0.90 -20.10
N LYS A 149 12.81 -2.13 -20.36
CA LYS A 149 12.87 -2.71 -21.70
C LYS A 149 12.07 -1.92 -22.73
N ILE A 150 10.88 -1.41 -22.38
CA ILE A 150 10.09 -0.57 -23.28
C ILE A 150 10.77 0.80 -23.49
N LEU A 151 11.35 1.40 -22.44
CA LEU A 151 12.16 2.61 -22.52
C LEU A 151 13.30 2.48 -23.55
N HIS A 152 14.15 1.47 -23.42
CA HIS A 152 15.36 1.35 -24.26
C HIS A 152 15.09 0.73 -25.64
N SER A 153 14.13 -0.19 -25.77
CA SER A 153 13.89 -0.90 -27.04
C SER A 153 12.97 -0.13 -27.98
N HIS A 154 12.02 0.64 -27.43
CA HIS A 154 10.99 1.35 -28.21
C HIS A 154 10.97 2.86 -27.98
N ASN A 155 11.93 3.40 -27.21
CA ASN A 155 12.10 4.83 -26.96
C ASN A 155 10.94 5.51 -26.19
N ILE A 156 10.16 4.77 -25.40
CA ILE A 156 9.07 5.36 -24.60
C ILE A 156 9.62 5.95 -23.30
N VAL A 157 9.62 7.27 -23.18
CA VAL A 157 10.31 7.99 -22.07
C VAL A 157 9.70 7.76 -20.69
N HIS A 158 8.45 7.29 -20.62
CA HIS A 158 7.69 7.03 -19.38
C HIS A 158 8.06 5.72 -18.68
N GLY A 159 8.79 4.82 -19.36
CA GLY A 159 9.36 3.66 -18.70
C GLY A 159 10.37 4.11 -17.65
N ILE A 160 10.28 3.58 -16.44
CA ILE A 160 11.29 3.78 -15.40
C ILE A 160 12.52 2.91 -15.69
N ASP A 161 13.72 3.48 -15.52
CA ASP A 161 14.94 2.74 -15.81
C ASP A 161 15.28 1.74 -14.69
N TYR A 162 15.73 0.55 -15.06
CA TYR A 162 15.98 -0.59 -14.16
C TYR A 162 17.46 -0.97 -14.25
N TYR A 163 18.09 -1.10 -13.09
CA TYR A 163 19.53 -1.28 -12.94
C TYR A 163 19.94 -2.64 -12.34
N GLY A 164 18.96 -3.49 -12.05
CA GLY A 164 19.18 -4.85 -11.53
C GLY A 164 18.43 -5.10 -10.22
N SER A 165 18.48 -6.34 -9.76
CA SER A 165 17.92 -6.73 -8.46
C SER A 165 18.71 -7.88 -7.84
N PHE A 166 18.50 -8.05 -6.54
CA PHE A 166 19.08 -9.12 -5.73
C PHE A 166 18.24 -9.33 -4.47
N LEU A 167 18.43 -10.46 -3.81
CA LEU A 167 17.84 -10.77 -2.50
C LEU A 167 18.89 -10.63 -1.41
N GLY A 168 18.46 -10.28 -0.21
CA GLY A 168 19.32 -10.15 0.98
C GLY A 168 18.52 -10.33 2.26
N MET A 169 19.23 -10.62 3.35
CA MET A 169 18.69 -10.53 4.71
C MET A 169 19.08 -9.16 5.27
N GLN A 170 18.12 -8.28 5.54
CA GLN A 170 18.41 -6.96 6.10
C GLN A 170 18.46 -7.05 7.63
N SER A 171 19.51 -6.49 8.23
CA SER A 171 19.73 -6.57 9.69
C SER A 171 18.60 -5.91 10.47
N LYS A 172 18.10 -4.77 9.97
CA LYS A 172 16.87 -4.09 10.41
C LYS A 172 16.09 -3.68 9.16
N PHE A 173 14.87 -4.17 8.96
CA PHE A 173 13.94 -3.71 7.92
C PHE A 173 12.97 -2.70 8.52
N LYS A 174 13.06 -1.45 8.05
CA LYS A 174 12.16 -0.37 8.46
C LYS A 174 10.83 -0.48 7.73
N VAL A 175 9.71 -0.43 8.44
CA VAL A 175 8.35 -0.35 7.90
C VAL A 175 7.54 0.63 8.72
N ASP A 176 6.71 1.45 8.06
CA ASP A 176 5.72 2.28 8.75
C ASP A 176 4.53 1.41 9.16
N VAL A 177 4.09 1.57 10.40
CA VAL A 177 2.95 0.86 11.00
C VAL A 177 1.92 1.82 11.60
N GLY A 178 1.98 3.12 11.25
CA GLY A 178 1.07 4.15 11.76
C GLY A 178 -0.41 3.77 11.65
N GLU A 179 -0.86 3.38 10.45
CA GLU A 179 -2.25 2.96 10.19
C GLU A 179 -2.59 1.60 10.83
N ASP A 180 -1.65 0.66 10.85
CA ASP A 180 -1.85 -0.69 11.37
C ASP A 180 -1.67 -0.81 12.89
N ILE A 181 -1.21 0.23 13.60
CA ILE A 181 -0.83 0.12 15.02
C ILE A 181 -1.99 -0.33 15.89
N GLU A 182 -3.23 0.10 15.62
CA GLU A 182 -4.43 -0.37 16.34
C GLU A 182 -4.63 -1.88 16.14
N TYR A 183 -4.44 -2.37 14.91
CA TYR A 183 -4.59 -3.79 14.57
C TYR A 183 -3.48 -4.63 15.20
N LEU A 184 -2.21 -4.21 15.08
CA LEU A 184 -1.06 -4.85 15.72
C LEU A 184 -1.21 -4.91 17.25
N SER A 185 -1.65 -3.82 17.87
CA SER A 185 -1.88 -3.71 19.32
C SER A 185 -2.89 -4.70 19.89
N ASN A 186 -3.74 -5.29 19.04
CA ASN A 186 -4.71 -6.32 19.44
C ASN A 186 -4.13 -7.75 19.45
N SER A 187 -2.91 -7.98 18.93
CA SER A 187 -2.27 -9.31 18.93
C SER A 187 -1.34 -9.49 20.12
N GLU A 188 -1.59 -10.49 20.97
CA GLU A 188 -0.71 -10.82 22.11
C GLU A 188 0.74 -11.09 21.65
N TYR A 189 0.90 -11.78 20.51
CA TYR A 189 2.20 -12.05 19.90
C TYR A 189 2.96 -10.76 19.55
N PHE A 190 2.25 -9.68 19.20
CA PHE A 190 2.88 -8.40 18.90
C PHE A 190 3.64 -7.86 20.12
N HIS A 191 2.96 -7.81 21.27
CA HIS A 191 3.54 -7.31 22.54
C HIS A 191 4.71 -8.16 23.02
N GLU A 192 4.57 -9.49 22.97
CA GLU A 192 5.58 -10.44 23.49
C GLU A 192 6.92 -10.39 22.73
N ASN A 193 6.91 -9.92 21.48
CA ASN A 193 8.07 -9.93 20.60
C ASN A 193 8.70 -8.55 20.34
N ILE A 194 8.17 -7.48 20.94
CA ILE A 194 8.85 -6.17 20.97
C ILE A 194 10.22 -6.32 21.65
N ASN A 195 11.25 -5.72 21.05
CA ASN A 195 12.68 -5.83 21.36
C ASN A 195 13.29 -7.24 21.14
N ASN A 196 12.50 -8.26 20.78
CA ASN A 196 12.98 -9.61 20.48
C ASN A 196 13.09 -9.86 18.97
N LEU A 197 12.03 -9.56 18.21
CA LEU A 197 11.95 -9.75 16.75
C LEU A 197 11.90 -8.43 15.98
N TYR A 198 11.46 -7.36 16.63
CA TYR A 198 11.38 -6.00 16.09
C TYR A 198 11.38 -4.98 17.24
N GLU A 199 11.79 -3.76 16.95
CA GLU A 199 11.69 -2.60 17.83
C GLU A 199 10.84 -1.50 17.17
N LEU A 200 10.31 -0.56 17.97
CA LEU A 200 9.54 0.60 17.47
C LEU A 200 10.34 1.88 17.73
N ASN A 201 10.26 2.87 16.83
CA ASN A 201 10.87 4.19 17.04
C ASN A 201 10.31 4.94 18.27
N LYS A 202 9.04 4.68 18.61
CA LYS A 202 8.34 5.31 19.75
C LYS A 202 8.13 4.34 20.91
N HIS A 203 8.09 4.90 22.11
CA HIS A 203 7.66 4.17 23.29
C HIS A 203 6.17 3.79 23.22
N TYR A 204 5.93 2.50 23.01
CA TYR A 204 4.61 1.87 22.88
C TYR A 204 3.61 2.19 24.02
N GLU A 205 4.09 2.62 25.19
CA GLU A 205 3.26 2.95 26.37
C GLU A 205 2.15 3.98 26.10
N GLN A 206 2.30 4.85 25.11
CA GLN A 206 1.30 5.86 24.73
C GLN A 206 0.02 5.26 24.12
N TYR A 207 0.09 4.07 23.51
CA TYR A 207 -1.02 3.48 22.75
C TYR A 207 -1.87 2.46 23.54
N ASN A 208 -1.47 2.12 24.77
CA ASN A 208 -2.09 1.07 25.60
C ASN A 208 -3.49 1.41 26.18
N ASN A 209 -4.13 2.49 25.75
CA ASN A 209 -5.39 2.97 26.35
C ASN A 209 -6.65 2.25 25.85
N SER A 210 -6.66 1.58 24.70
CA SER A 210 -7.92 1.24 24.02
C SER A 210 -8.47 -0.19 24.23
N GLY A 211 -7.62 -1.21 24.36
CA GLY A 211 -8.05 -2.62 24.24
C GLY A 211 -7.94 -3.50 25.49
N SER A 212 -6.71 -3.75 25.98
CA SER A 212 -6.47 -4.78 27.01
C SER A 212 -6.48 -4.22 28.43
N ARG A 213 -7.31 -4.81 29.31
CA ARG A 213 -7.30 -4.50 30.77
C ARG A 213 -6.09 -5.10 31.50
N ALA A 214 -5.36 -6.03 30.88
CA ALA A 214 -4.23 -6.73 31.49
C ALA A 214 -2.89 -5.97 31.35
N ASN A 215 -2.70 -5.25 30.24
CA ASN A 215 -1.41 -4.62 29.89
C ASN A 215 -1.32 -3.13 30.23
N ARG A 216 -2.30 -2.58 30.95
CA ARG A 216 -2.24 -1.18 31.43
C ARG A 216 -1.28 -1.05 32.61
N GLU A 217 -0.44 -0.01 32.58
CA GLU A 217 0.29 0.47 33.76
C GLU A 217 -0.68 0.60 34.95
N LYS A 218 -0.29 0.07 36.12
CA LYS A 218 -1.08 0.29 37.34
C LYS A 218 -1.04 1.77 37.68
N LEU A 219 -2.20 2.42 37.72
CA LEU A 219 -2.39 3.80 38.18
C LEU A 219 -1.68 4.02 39.53
N LYS A 220 -0.52 4.67 39.49
CA LYS A 220 0.31 5.02 40.66
C LYS A 220 -0.29 6.24 41.37
N ILE A 221 -1.46 6.07 41.97
CA ILE A 221 -2.07 7.10 42.82
C ILE A 221 -1.17 7.27 44.06
N SER A 222 -0.41 8.35 44.11
CA SER A 222 0.38 8.69 45.28
C SER A 222 -0.54 9.09 46.43
N ASN A 223 -0.41 8.45 47.59
CA ASN A 223 -1.15 8.83 48.82
C ASN A 223 -0.69 10.17 49.44
N THR A 224 0.06 10.98 48.69
CA THR A 224 0.48 12.33 49.08
C THR A 224 -0.44 13.37 48.46
N ASN A 225 -1.10 14.18 49.30
CA ASN A 225 -1.96 15.30 48.90
C ASN A 225 -1.17 16.50 48.32
N HIS A 226 -0.14 16.25 47.51
CA HIS A 226 0.78 17.27 46.99
C HIS A 226 0.63 17.57 45.50
N HIS A 227 -0.29 16.89 44.80
CA HIS A 227 -0.75 17.37 43.50
C HIS A 227 -1.74 18.52 43.68
N ASN A 228 -1.19 19.70 43.97
CA ASN A 228 -1.87 20.97 43.71
C ASN A 228 -2.02 21.08 42.19
N ILE A 229 -3.16 20.63 41.66
CA ILE A 229 -3.57 20.96 40.29
C ILE A 229 -3.81 22.47 40.27
N THR A 230 -2.77 23.20 39.86
CA THR A 230 -2.83 24.66 39.73
C THR A 230 -3.31 24.96 38.32
N PHE A 231 -4.21 25.95 38.17
CA PHE A 231 -4.92 26.25 36.92
C PHE A 231 -4.00 26.62 35.73
N ASN A 232 -2.70 26.81 35.98
CA ASN A 232 -1.68 27.21 35.00
C ASN A 232 -1.11 26.05 34.14
N SER A 233 -1.58 24.80 34.31
CA SER A 233 -1.09 23.64 33.53
C SER A 233 -2.06 23.17 32.44
N LEU A 234 -3.05 23.98 32.08
CA LEU A 234 -3.83 23.83 30.85
C LEU A 234 -3.28 24.82 29.82
N PRO A 235 -3.16 24.44 28.53
CA PRO A 235 -2.81 25.39 27.48
C PRO A 235 -3.86 26.51 27.40
N GLU A 236 -3.43 27.74 27.11
CA GLU A 236 -4.34 28.87 26.91
C GLU A 236 -5.21 28.63 25.66
N LEU A 237 -6.45 28.20 25.89
CA LEU A 237 -7.48 28.24 24.85
C LEU A 237 -7.83 29.71 24.59
N GLU A 238 -7.52 30.19 23.38
CA GLU A 238 -8.01 31.49 22.89
C GLU A 238 -9.54 31.46 22.78
N ASN A 239 -10.21 31.84 23.87
CA ASN A 239 -11.65 32.07 23.87
C ASN A 239 -11.95 33.28 22.99
N ARG A 240 -12.35 33.05 21.73
CA ARG A 240 -13.16 34.03 21.00
C ARG A 240 -14.48 34.18 21.75
N ASP A 241 -14.86 35.42 22.08
CA ASP A 241 -16.05 35.72 22.87
C ASP A 241 -17.34 35.19 22.22
N ILE A 242 -17.79 34.01 22.65
CA ILE A 242 -19.15 33.53 22.41
C ILE A 242 -19.96 33.86 23.66
N ASN A 243 -20.83 34.86 23.56
CA ASN A 243 -21.86 35.13 24.57
C ASN A 243 -22.83 33.95 24.64
N ILE A 244 -22.56 32.99 25.52
CA ILE A 244 -23.49 31.92 25.88
C ILE A 244 -24.20 32.36 27.18
N GLU A 245 -25.50 32.59 27.09
CA GLU A 245 -26.33 32.85 28.27
C GLU A 245 -26.28 31.64 29.20
N TYR A 246 -25.99 31.89 30.49
CA TYR A 246 -26.02 30.86 31.53
C TYR A 246 -27.44 30.39 31.82
N ASN A 247 -27.95 29.46 31.00
CA ASN A 247 -29.08 28.63 31.38
C ASN A 247 -28.60 27.55 32.36
N THR A 248 -29.22 27.54 33.55
CA THR A 248 -28.87 26.66 34.67
C THR A 248 -29.00 25.18 34.30
N ILE A 249 -27.87 24.51 34.05
CA ILE A 249 -27.83 23.05 33.96
C ILE A 249 -27.82 22.48 35.39
N ASN A 250 -28.85 21.69 35.71
CA ASN A 250 -28.89 20.92 36.95
C ASN A 250 -27.79 19.85 36.93
N ASN A 251 -26.81 19.97 37.83
CA ASN A 251 -25.86 18.89 38.10
C ASN A 251 -26.56 17.78 38.88
N GLU A 252 -27.16 16.81 38.17
CA GLU A 252 -27.61 15.57 38.80
C GLU A 252 -26.39 14.76 39.28
N LEU A 253 -26.44 14.38 40.56
CA LEU A 253 -25.32 13.74 41.25
C LEU A 253 -25.47 12.22 41.11
N ILE A 254 -24.97 11.68 39.99
CA ILE A 254 -25.28 10.31 39.51
C ILE A 254 -24.76 9.18 40.43
N TYR A 255 -23.74 9.43 41.28
CA TYR A 255 -23.26 8.42 42.23
C TYR A 255 -22.57 9.01 43.47
N GLU A 256 -22.97 8.60 44.67
CA GLU A 256 -22.28 8.89 45.93
C GLU A 256 -21.88 7.58 46.64
N LYS A 257 -20.57 7.33 46.78
CA LYS A 257 -20.05 6.18 47.53
C LYS A 257 -19.92 6.53 49.01
N LYS A 258 -20.88 6.11 49.83
CA LYS A 258 -20.82 6.26 51.29
C LYS A 258 -19.60 5.55 51.88
N ILE A 259 -18.60 6.32 52.31
CA ILE A 259 -17.44 5.82 53.07
C ILE A 259 -17.87 5.71 54.54
N THR A 260 -18.06 4.49 55.03
CA THR A 260 -18.27 4.23 56.46
C THR A 260 -16.94 4.38 57.21
N ASN A 261 -16.73 5.58 57.77
CA ASN A 261 -15.62 5.84 58.69
C ASN A 261 -15.78 5.00 59.97
N LYS A 262 -15.13 3.84 60.01
CA LYS A 262 -15.09 2.99 61.21
C LYS A 262 -14.03 3.56 62.16
N THR A 263 -14.49 4.36 63.12
CA THR A 263 -13.64 4.97 64.15
C THR A 263 -12.94 3.90 64.99
N LEU A 264 -11.66 4.12 65.28
CA LEU A 264 -10.90 3.33 66.25
C LEU A 264 -11.36 3.66 67.68
N THR A 265 -11.89 2.68 68.39
CA THR A 265 -11.82 2.63 69.86
C THR A 265 -11.46 1.21 70.27
N ASN A 266 -10.41 1.06 71.08
CA ASN A 266 -10.10 -0.17 71.77
C ASN A 266 -11.29 -0.56 72.66
N ASP A 267 -11.62 -1.86 72.73
CA ASP A 267 -11.74 -2.51 74.03
C ASP A 267 -11.64 -4.03 73.94
N SER A 268 -11.45 -4.64 75.11
CA SER A 268 -11.02 -6.01 75.36
C SER A 268 -11.88 -7.15 74.78
N ASN A 269 -11.20 -8.26 74.47
CA ASN A 269 -11.63 -9.66 74.62
C ASN A 269 -13.12 -9.95 74.87
N ILE A 270 -13.73 -10.79 74.02
CA ILE A 270 -14.42 -12.02 74.44
C ILE A 270 -14.59 -12.98 73.25
N VAL A 271 -14.67 -14.27 73.58
CA VAL A 271 -14.72 -15.45 72.69
C VAL A 271 -16.14 -15.69 72.15
N SER A 272 -16.25 -16.59 71.17
CA SER A 272 -17.43 -17.43 70.80
C SER A 272 -18.11 -17.00 69.49
N THR A 273 -17.95 -17.75 68.38
CA THR A 273 -18.61 -19.03 67.98
C THR A 273 -19.70 -18.74 66.96
N ASP A 274 -19.61 -19.45 65.82
CA ASP A 274 -20.74 -20.03 65.07
C ASP A 274 -21.69 -19.02 64.37
N GLU A 275 -22.41 -19.32 63.28
CA GLU A 275 -22.41 -20.48 62.39
C GLU A 275 -22.91 -20.03 60.99
N GLU A 276 -22.87 -20.94 60.02
CA GLU A 276 -23.88 -21.22 58.97
C GLU A 276 -25.17 -20.37 58.84
N SER A 277 -25.87 -20.27 57.69
CA SER A 277 -25.65 -20.67 56.29
C SER A 277 -26.87 -20.26 55.43
N ILE A 278 -26.85 -20.56 54.10
CA ILE A 278 -27.99 -21.04 53.28
C ILE A 278 -29.17 -20.08 52.91
N GLU A 279 -29.35 -19.92 51.59
CA GLU A 279 -30.62 -19.89 50.79
C GLU A 279 -31.74 -18.86 51.11
N SER A 280 -32.69 -18.54 50.22
CA SER A 280 -32.82 -18.65 48.74
C SER A 280 -33.98 -17.74 48.26
N CYS A 281 -34.13 -17.62 46.93
CA CYS A 281 -35.29 -17.17 46.12
C CYS A 281 -36.56 -16.55 46.75
N GLU A 282 -37.13 -15.53 46.08
CA GLU A 282 -38.49 -15.59 45.48
C GLU A 282 -38.83 -14.32 44.64
N ASN A 283 -39.53 -14.51 43.52
CA ASN A 283 -40.27 -13.46 42.79
C ASN A 283 -41.75 -13.50 43.26
N PRO A 284 -42.53 -12.42 43.03
CA PRO A 284 -43.67 -12.60 42.12
C PRO A 284 -44.01 -11.39 41.20
N GLU A 285 -44.96 -11.63 40.29
CA GLU A 285 -45.51 -10.77 39.21
C GLU A 285 -46.48 -9.68 39.75
N GLU A 286 -46.79 -8.59 39.04
CA GLU A 286 -47.98 -8.30 38.17
C GLU A 286 -47.91 -6.76 37.80
N ASP A 287 -48.54 -6.12 36.81
CA ASP A 287 -49.27 -6.44 35.55
C ASP A 287 -49.56 -5.10 34.76
N SER A 288 -50.08 -5.14 33.51
CA SER A 288 -50.92 -4.11 32.80
C SER A 288 -50.27 -2.76 32.33
N ASP A 289 -50.48 -2.18 31.13
CA ASP A 289 -51.25 -2.57 29.91
C ASP A 289 -50.96 -1.70 28.64
N SER A 290 -51.33 -2.22 27.44
CA SER A 290 -51.88 -1.50 26.23
C SER A 290 -50.97 -0.56 25.37
N ASP A 291 -50.98 -0.52 24.02
CA ASP A 291 -51.62 -1.34 22.96
C ASP A 291 -51.07 -1.05 21.52
N ASN A 292 -51.20 -2.04 20.61
CA ASN A 292 -51.40 -1.94 19.12
C ASN A 292 -50.35 -1.26 18.19
N SER A 293 -50.11 -1.70 16.93
CA SER A 293 -50.70 -2.78 16.11
C SER A 293 -49.80 -3.26 14.94
N GLU A 294 -49.79 -4.57 14.71
CA GLU A 294 -49.72 -5.36 13.45
C GLU A 294 -49.15 -4.78 12.11
N ILE A 295 -48.33 -5.58 11.42
CA ILE A 295 -48.78 -6.44 10.28
C ILE A 295 -47.72 -7.52 9.94
N SER A 296 -48.20 -8.71 9.56
CA SER A 296 -47.45 -9.95 9.35
C SER A 296 -47.61 -10.50 7.93
N ILE A 297 -46.61 -11.25 7.41
CA ILE A 297 -46.81 -12.34 6.42
C ILE A 297 -45.85 -13.50 6.73
N SER A 298 -46.42 -14.71 6.82
CA SER A 298 -45.80 -16.02 7.10
C SER A 298 -46.55 -17.11 6.29
N SER A 299 -46.03 -18.31 6.01
CA SER A 299 -44.70 -18.92 6.21
C SER A 299 -44.46 -19.96 5.09
N GLY A 300 -43.42 -20.80 5.16
CA GLY A 300 -43.23 -21.92 4.23
C GLY A 300 -42.00 -22.79 4.54
N GLU A 301 -42.06 -23.56 5.63
CA GLU A 301 -41.20 -24.71 5.95
C GLU A 301 -41.48 -25.87 4.93
N GLU A 302 -40.70 -26.93 4.75
CA GLU A 302 -40.00 -27.86 5.68
C GLU A 302 -38.64 -28.30 5.09
N GLU A 303 -37.56 -28.34 5.87
CA GLU A 303 -36.90 -29.53 6.49
C GLU A 303 -36.27 -30.56 5.52
N ASP A 304 -34.94 -30.69 5.60
CA ASP A 304 -34.24 -31.96 5.89
C ASP A 304 -32.76 -31.65 6.27
N GLU A 305 -32.27 -32.22 7.37
CA GLU A 305 -30.90 -32.06 7.87
C GLU A 305 -29.95 -33.11 7.26
N GLU A 306 -28.71 -32.74 6.95
CA GLU A 306 -27.53 -33.53 7.36
C GLU A 306 -26.36 -32.59 7.73
N ASP A 307 -25.69 -32.94 8.82
CA ASP A 307 -24.62 -32.19 9.49
C ASP A 307 -23.25 -32.47 8.85
N ASP A 308 -22.44 -31.43 8.60
CA ASP A 308 -21.02 -31.61 8.32
C ASP A 308 -20.21 -30.40 8.83
N THR A 309 -19.57 -30.60 9.98
CA THR A 309 -18.88 -29.57 10.76
C THR A 309 -17.74 -28.90 9.99
N VAL A 310 -17.83 -27.59 9.76
CA VAL A 310 -16.69 -26.74 9.38
C VAL A 310 -16.58 -25.51 10.29
N ASP A 311 -15.38 -25.33 10.85
CA ASP A 311 -15.06 -24.35 11.89
C ASP A 311 -15.31 -22.89 11.46
N SER A 312 -16.38 -22.29 12.02
CA SER A 312 -16.81 -20.93 11.73
C SER A 312 -16.07 -19.90 12.61
N CYS A 313 -14.82 -19.62 12.27
CA CYS A 313 -14.06 -18.49 12.83
C CYS A 313 -13.80 -17.36 11.82
N SER A 314 -14.77 -17.05 10.95
CA SER A 314 -14.72 -15.85 10.09
C SER A 314 -15.10 -14.59 10.88
N LYS A 315 -14.17 -14.07 11.67
CA LYS A 315 -14.22 -12.66 12.11
C LYS A 315 -13.81 -11.79 10.93
N GLU A 316 -14.64 -10.81 10.58
CA GLU A 316 -14.32 -9.80 9.56
C GLU A 316 -13.10 -8.99 10.03
N SER A 317 -11.95 -9.27 9.42
CA SER A 317 -10.74 -8.46 9.57
C SER A 317 -10.90 -7.17 8.76
N LYS A 318 -10.69 -6.01 9.38
CA LYS A 318 -10.38 -4.77 8.66
C LYS A 318 -9.15 -5.05 7.78
N GLU A 319 -9.27 -4.93 6.46
CA GLU A 319 -8.17 -5.15 5.50
C GLU A 319 -7.54 -3.79 5.16
N SER A 320 -6.30 -3.54 5.62
CA SER A 320 -5.54 -2.32 5.36
C SER A 320 -4.91 -2.30 3.96
N THR A 321 -4.75 -1.10 3.39
CA THR A 321 -4.31 -0.89 2.01
C THR A 321 -2.85 -0.43 1.92
N LEU A 322 -1.91 -1.36 2.19
CA LEU A 322 -0.48 -1.04 2.20
C LEU A 322 0.17 -0.97 0.81
N SER A 323 0.91 0.12 0.56
CA SER A 323 2.12 0.04 -0.29
C SER A 323 3.19 -0.70 0.51
N LEU A 324 3.46 -1.94 0.12
CA LEU A 324 4.28 -2.89 0.89
C LEU A 324 5.79 -2.58 0.89
N SER A 325 6.24 -1.40 0.46
CA SER A 325 7.66 -1.05 0.38
C SER A 325 7.98 0.23 1.14
N SER A 326 9.08 0.18 1.90
CA SER A 326 9.66 1.34 2.58
C SER A 326 10.28 2.30 1.57
N TYR A 327 9.46 3.12 0.93
CA TYR A 327 9.93 4.38 0.38
C TYR A 327 10.41 5.27 1.53
N GLU A 328 11.49 6.02 1.30
CA GLU A 328 11.78 7.16 2.16
C GLU A 328 10.74 8.23 1.83
N THR A 329 9.68 8.33 2.63
CA THR A 329 8.76 9.46 2.63
C THR A 329 9.60 10.72 2.72
N ILE A 330 9.46 11.61 1.74
CA ILE A 330 10.12 12.92 1.80
C ILE A 330 9.24 13.76 2.73
N GLU A 331 9.81 14.22 3.85
CA GLU A 331 9.16 14.97 4.94
C GLU A 331 7.97 15.83 4.44
N SER A 332 6.75 15.34 4.64
CA SER A 332 5.56 16.18 4.62
C SER A 332 5.53 16.98 5.92
N SER A 333 5.28 18.29 5.83
CA SER A 333 5.47 19.21 6.96
C SER A 333 4.27 19.28 7.92
N TYR A 334 3.71 18.12 8.27
CA TYR A 334 2.63 17.97 9.25
C TYR A 334 3.11 17.06 10.38
N GLU A 335 2.84 17.44 11.63
CA GLU A 335 3.31 16.73 12.83
C GLU A 335 2.52 15.43 13.14
N ASP A 336 2.07 14.71 12.11
CA ASP A 336 1.63 13.31 12.24
C ASP A 336 2.87 12.42 12.34
N GLU A 337 3.34 12.34 13.57
CA GLU A 337 4.61 11.76 13.99
C GLU A 337 4.66 10.24 13.63
N GLU A 338 5.41 9.85 12.59
CA GLU A 338 5.44 8.49 12.02
C GLU A 338 5.70 7.38 13.07
N ILE A 339 5.00 6.24 12.98
CA ILE A 339 5.24 5.06 13.85
C ILE A 339 5.99 3.99 13.05
N LEU A 340 7.31 3.92 13.25
CA LEU A 340 8.19 3.05 12.49
C LEU A 340 8.53 1.79 13.29
N ALA A 341 8.36 0.62 12.67
CA ALA A 341 8.85 -0.66 13.17
C ALA A 341 10.13 -1.08 12.44
N TYR A 342 11.09 -1.62 13.17
CA TYR A 342 12.36 -2.14 12.65
C TYR A 342 12.44 -3.64 12.90
N ILE A 343 12.19 -4.44 11.86
CA ILE A 343 12.16 -5.91 11.97
C ILE A 343 13.55 -6.50 11.77
N TYR A 344 13.99 -7.34 12.71
CA TYR A 344 15.33 -7.91 12.69
C TYR A 344 15.48 -9.04 11.68
N ASN A 345 16.61 -9.07 10.97
CA ASN A 345 17.01 -10.15 10.06
C ASN A 345 15.89 -10.52 9.07
N TYR A 346 15.41 -9.54 8.29
CA TYR A 346 14.23 -9.71 7.45
C TYR A 346 14.57 -10.06 5.99
N PRO A 347 13.88 -11.03 5.35
CA PRO A 347 14.15 -11.42 3.96
C PRO A 347 13.55 -10.40 2.98
N ILE A 348 14.40 -9.74 2.19
CA ILE A 348 13.98 -8.69 1.27
C ILE A 348 14.53 -8.89 -0.15
N GLN A 349 13.90 -8.20 -1.09
CA GLN A 349 14.37 -7.97 -2.43
C GLN A 349 14.78 -6.50 -2.61
N CYS A 350 16.03 -6.30 -2.99
CA CYS A 350 16.56 -5.00 -3.38
C CYS A 350 16.34 -4.83 -4.90
N ILE A 351 15.61 -3.79 -5.30
CA ILE A 351 15.32 -3.45 -6.70
C ILE A 351 16.01 -2.11 -7.01
N CYS A 352 17.04 -2.13 -7.86
CA CYS A 352 17.80 -0.95 -8.23
C CYS A 352 17.14 -0.27 -9.44
N ILE A 353 16.68 0.98 -9.28
CA ILE A 353 15.90 1.73 -10.28
C ILE A 353 16.37 3.18 -10.39
N GLU A 354 15.85 3.90 -11.38
CA GLU A 354 16.02 5.35 -11.54
C GLU A 354 15.54 6.14 -10.32
N LYS A 355 16.36 7.06 -9.80
CA LYS A 355 15.91 7.99 -8.75
C LYS A 355 15.15 9.16 -9.37
N CYS A 356 13.83 9.17 -9.16
CA CYS A 356 12.94 10.27 -9.55
C CYS A 356 13.16 11.53 -8.70
N ASN A 357 12.55 12.65 -9.10
CA ASN A 357 12.69 13.95 -8.44
C ASN A 357 11.57 14.30 -7.44
N GLY A 358 10.44 13.61 -7.48
CA GLY A 358 9.29 13.81 -6.58
C GLY A 358 8.09 12.97 -7.04
N THR A 359 7.06 12.88 -6.20
CA THR A 359 5.77 12.23 -6.49
C THR A 359 4.80 13.20 -7.17
N PHE A 360 3.73 12.71 -7.78
CA PHE A 360 2.64 13.53 -8.32
C PHE A 360 1.80 14.12 -7.19
N ASP A 361 1.70 13.39 -6.07
CA ASP A 361 1.10 13.78 -4.79
C ASP A 361 1.68 15.09 -4.26
N SER A 362 3.00 15.14 -4.09
CA SER A 362 3.72 16.35 -3.64
C SER A 362 3.52 17.58 -4.53
N LEU A 363 3.03 17.41 -5.77
CA LEU A 363 2.70 18.55 -6.65
C LEU A 363 1.28 19.09 -6.45
N PHE A 364 0.38 18.30 -5.86
CA PHE A 364 -0.93 18.76 -5.40
C PHE A 364 -0.80 19.39 -4.01
N GLU A 365 -0.14 18.72 -3.06
CA GLU A 365 0.10 19.23 -1.69
C GLU A 365 0.76 20.62 -1.68
N ASN A 366 1.76 20.84 -2.55
CA ASN A 366 2.48 22.12 -2.66
C ASN A 366 1.83 23.12 -3.64
N GLU A 367 0.57 22.90 -4.06
CA GLU A 367 -0.18 23.73 -5.02
C GLU A 367 0.54 24.01 -6.36
N GLU A 368 1.53 23.18 -6.76
CA GLU A 368 2.28 23.38 -8.01
C GLU A 368 1.43 23.06 -9.27
N MET A 369 0.32 22.33 -9.10
CA MET A 369 -0.48 21.74 -10.17
C MET A 369 -1.68 22.62 -10.56
N THR A 370 -1.53 23.45 -11.60
CA THR A 370 -2.68 24.13 -12.21
C THR A 370 -3.49 23.17 -13.09
N SER A 371 -4.77 23.45 -13.30
CA SER A 371 -5.69 22.63 -14.11
C SER A 371 -5.08 22.18 -15.46
N HIS A 372 -4.51 23.10 -16.25
CA HIS A 372 -3.88 22.73 -17.53
C HIS A 372 -2.60 21.90 -17.38
N LYS A 373 -1.76 22.15 -16.36
CA LYS A 373 -0.60 21.29 -16.06
C LYS A 373 -1.05 19.88 -15.69
N GLY A 374 -2.11 19.78 -14.87
CA GLY A 374 -2.72 18.51 -14.47
C GLY A 374 -3.23 17.73 -15.68
N ILE A 375 -3.97 18.36 -16.59
CA ILE A 375 -4.41 17.75 -17.85
C ILE A 375 -3.22 17.27 -18.70
N CYS A 376 -2.12 18.03 -18.78
CA CYS A 376 -0.91 17.59 -19.48
C CYS A 376 -0.24 16.39 -18.79
N ALA A 377 -0.21 16.36 -17.45
CA ALA A 377 0.32 15.25 -16.66
C ALA A 377 -0.53 13.98 -16.83
N LEU A 378 -1.85 14.10 -16.69
CA LEU A 378 -2.82 13.02 -16.93
C LEU A 378 -2.69 12.44 -18.34
N PHE A 379 -2.47 13.28 -19.36
CA PHE A 379 -2.21 12.80 -20.72
C PHE A 379 -0.93 11.94 -20.80
N GLN A 380 0.17 12.34 -20.15
CA GLN A 380 1.39 11.51 -20.09
C GLN A 380 1.14 10.17 -19.38
N ILE A 381 0.36 10.18 -18.29
CA ILE A 381 0.00 8.98 -17.52
C ILE A 381 -0.87 8.04 -18.38
N ILE A 382 -1.87 8.57 -19.09
CA ILE A 382 -2.70 7.82 -20.06
C ILE A 382 -1.83 7.17 -21.13
N MET A 383 -0.86 7.88 -21.70
CA MET A 383 0.06 7.33 -22.70
C MET A 383 0.95 6.21 -22.14
N ASN A 384 1.33 6.29 -20.87
CA ASN A 384 2.06 5.21 -20.18
C ASN A 384 1.17 3.97 -19.98
N LEU A 385 -0.07 4.17 -19.51
CA LEU A 385 -1.04 3.08 -19.35
C LEU A 385 -1.36 2.38 -20.69
N ILE A 386 -1.65 3.14 -21.76
CA ILE A 386 -1.86 2.58 -23.11
C ILE A 386 -0.64 1.76 -23.56
N THR A 387 0.57 2.24 -23.28
CA THR A 387 1.81 1.51 -23.59
C THR A 387 1.87 0.16 -22.87
N TYR A 388 1.66 0.12 -21.56
CA TYR A 388 1.74 -1.12 -20.78
C TYR A 388 0.57 -2.07 -21.05
N GLN A 389 -0.64 -1.54 -21.27
CA GLN A 389 -1.81 -2.32 -21.68
C GLN A 389 -1.59 -2.99 -23.03
N LYS A 390 -1.05 -2.26 -24.01
CA LYS A 390 -0.74 -2.82 -25.34
C LYS A 390 0.42 -3.82 -25.33
N CYS A 391 1.46 -3.56 -24.54
CA CYS A 391 2.64 -4.43 -24.50
C CYS A 391 2.41 -5.69 -23.66
N PHE A 392 1.73 -5.59 -22.52
CA PHE A 392 1.71 -6.61 -21.47
C PHE A 392 0.32 -6.95 -20.93
N HIS A 393 -0.76 -6.33 -21.45
CA HIS A 393 -2.11 -6.40 -20.87
C HIS A 393 -2.08 -6.09 -19.36
N LEU A 394 -1.33 -5.04 -18.98
CA LEU A 394 -1.15 -4.64 -17.59
C LEU A 394 -2.33 -3.83 -17.06
N THR A 395 -2.83 -4.21 -15.87
CA THR A 395 -3.57 -3.33 -14.95
C THR A 395 -2.68 -3.09 -13.73
N HIS A 396 -2.58 -1.85 -13.26
CA HIS A 396 -1.76 -1.48 -12.10
C HIS A 396 -2.39 -1.93 -10.78
N ASN A 397 -3.71 -1.83 -10.67
CA ASN A 397 -4.56 -2.14 -9.51
C ASN A 397 -4.32 -1.30 -8.24
N ASP A 398 -3.25 -0.49 -8.19
CA ASP A 398 -2.99 0.44 -7.09
C ASP A 398 -2.37 1.76 -7.60
N LEU A 399 -2.95 2.32 -8.67
CA LEU A 399 -2.48 3.59 -9.23
C LEU A 399 -3.09 4.76 -8.46
N HIS A 400 -2.30 5.34 -7.55
CA HIS A 400 -2.61 6.59 -6.87
C HIS A 400 -1.50 7.62 -7.11
N THR A 401 -1.72 8.86 -6.70
CA THR A 401 -0.80 10.01 -6.80
C THR A 401 0.63 9.72 -6.33
N ASN A 402 0.83 9.04 -5.21
CA ASN A 402 2.19 8.65 -4.75
C ASN A 402 2.87 7.60 -5.63
N ASN A 403 2.11 6.72 -6.30
CA ASN A 403 2.64 5.73 -7.25
C ASN A 403 2.91 6.30 -8.66
N ILE A 404 2.86 7.62 -8.80
CA ILE A 404 3.28 8.36 -9.99
C ILE A 404 4.39 9.31 -9.57
N MET A 405 5.58 9.13 -10.14
CA MET A 405 6.71 10.04 -9.93
C MET A 405 7.04 10.82 -11.18
N TYR A 406 7.88 11.84 -11.06
CA TYR A 406 8.43 12.56 -12.21
C TYR A 406 9.95 12.67 -12.20
N ILE A 407 10.54 12.76 -13.39
CA ILE A 407 11.91 13.27 -13.61
C ILE A 407 11.84 14.64 -14.29
N LYS A 408 12.83 15.50 -14.01
CA LYS A 408 12.99 16.79 -14.69
C LYS A 408 13.49 16.58 -16.13
N THR A 409 12.96 17.38 -17.07
CA THR A 409 13.39 17.40 -18.48
C THR A 409 13.54 18.82 -19.00
N ASN A 410 14.38 19.00 -20.01
CA ASN A 410 14.51 20.25 -20.77
C ASN A 410 13.67 20.24 -22.06
N GLU A 411 13.11 19.08 -22.44
CA GLU A 411 12.23 18.95 -23.61
C GLU A 411 10.91 19.67 -23.32
N GLU A 412 10.57 20.72 -24.08
CA GLU A 412 9.33 21.49 -23.87
C GLU A 412 8.05 20.68 -24.18
N PHE A 413 8.14 19.74 -25.13
CA PHE A 413 7.01 18.97 -25.63
C PHE A 413 7.35 17.51 -25.88
N LEU A 414 6.41 16.62 -25.58
CA LEU A 414 6.44 15.22 -25.99
C LEU A 414 5.49 15.00 -27.18
N TYR A 415 5.89 14.12 -28.08
CA TYR A 415 5.16 13.80 -29.30
C TYR A 415 4.79 12.32 -29.33
N TYR A 416 3.51 12.03 -29.50
CA TYR A 416 2.95 10.68 -29.50
C TYR A 416 2.21 10.42 -30.81
N LYS A 417 2.08 9.14 -31.14
CA LYS A 417 1.18 8.66 -32.17
C LYS A 417 0.41 7.44 -31.67
N VAL A 418 -0.92 7.56 -31.66
CA VAL A 418 -1.86 6.53 -31.22
C VAL A 418 -3.04 6.52 -32.18
N ASN A 419 -3.45 5.34 -32.64
CA ASN A 419 -4.54 5.13 -33.60
C ASN A 419 -4.40 5.97 -34.87
N LYS A 420 -3.17 6.13 -35.36
CA LYS A 420 -2.75 6.97 -36.50
C LYS A 420 -2.94 8.49 -36.28
N GLN A 421 -3.43 8.91 -35.12
CA GLN A 421 -3.52 10.31 -34.72
C GLN A 421 -2.26 10.71 -33.97
N TYR A 422 -1.80 11.95 -34.20
CA TYR A 422 -0.63 12.51 -33.55
C TYR A 422 -1.01 13.53 -32.48
N TYR A 423 -0.22 13.58 -31.41
CA TYR A 423 -0.44 14.46 -30.27
C TYR A 423 0.85 15.18 -29.89
N LYS A 424 0.74 16.45 -29.49
CA LYS A 424 1.84 17.26 -28.96
C LYS A 424 1.44 17.81 -27.58
N VAL A 425 2.19 17.41 -26.55
CA VAL A 425 1.83 17.68 -25.15
C VAL A 425 2.95 18.46 -24.47
N PRO A 426 2.67 19.62 -23.83
CA PRO A 426 3.64 20.31 -23.00
C PRO A 426 4.13 19.44 -21.83
N THR A 427 5.44 19.46 -21.55
CA THR A 427 6.00 18.74 -20.39
C THR A 427 5.93 19.53 -19.10
N TYR A 428 5.92 20.87 -19.19
CA TYR A 428 6.23 21.77 -18.08
C TYR A 428 7.51 21.39 -17.32
N GLY A 429 8.50 20.83 -18.04
CA GLY A 429 9.77 20.38 -17.48
C GLY A 429 9.69 19.07 -16.69
N LYS A 430 8.60 18.32 -16.76
CA LYS A 430 8.38 17.04 -16.04
C LYS A 430 7.99 15.91 -17.01
N ILE A 431 8.64 14.74 -16.84
CA ILE A 431 8.22 13.47 -17.46
C ILE A 431 7.71 12.55 -16.36
N TYR A 432 6.44 12.16 -16.44
CA TYR A 432 5.81 11.29 -15.45
C TYR A 432 6.08 9.80 -15.73
N LYS A 433 6.24 9.03 -14.66
CA LYS A 433 6.58 7.59 -14.63
C LYS A 433 5.72 6.91 -13.56
N ILE A 434 5.20 5.73 -13.88
CA ILE A 434 4.44 4.89 -12.95
C ILE A 434 5.42 3.96 -12.22
N ILE A 435 5.20 3.75 -10.92
CA ILE A 435 6.00 2.91 -10.03
C ILE A 435 5.10 2.05 -9.13
N ASP A 436 5.71 1.13 -8.38
CA ASP A 436 5.09 0.20 -7.43
C ASP A 436 4.11 -0.80 -8.05
N PHE A 437 4.69 -1.74 -8.79
CA PHE A 437 3.97 -2.76 -9.53
C PHE A 437 3.61 -4.00 -8.67
N GLY A 438 3.68 -3.91 -7.34
CA GLY A 438 3.44 -5.04 -6.43
C GLY A 438 2.03 -5.64 -6.53
N ARG A 439 1.02 -4.79 -6.75
CA ARG A 439 -0.37 -5.21 -7.04
C ARG A 439 -0.68 -5.26 -8.54
N SER A 440 0.28 -5.01 -9.42
CA SER A 440 0.03 -5.06 -10.87
C SER A 440 -0.25 -6.49 -11.35
N ILE A 441 -1.19 -6.62 -12.28
CA ILE A 441 -1.50 -7.88 -12.97
C ILE A 441 -1.19 -7.69 -14.45
N TYR A 442 -0.30 -8.52 -14.98
CA TYR A 442 0.17 -8.41 -16.37
C TYR A 442 0.57 -9.76 -16.96
N LYS A 443 0.85 -9.78 -18.26
CA LYS A 443 1.20 -10.99 -19.01
C LYS A 443 2.46 -10.79 -19.85
N PHE A 444 3.27 -11.84 -19.94
CA PHE A 444 4.51 -11.87 -20.73
C PHE A 444 4.84 -13.30 -21.16
N ASN A 445 5.11 -13.52 -22.45
CA ASN A 445 5.43 -14.80 -23.09
C ASN A 445 4.47 -15.94 -22.68
N GLY A 446 3.16 -15.71 -22.84
CA GLY A 446 2.09 -16.67 -22.55
C GLY A 446 1.79 -16.90 -21.06
N ARG A 447 2.43 -16.15 -20.15
CA ARG A 447 2.33 -16.34 -18.70
C ARG A 447 1.74 -15.12 -18.03
N MET A 448 0.99 -15.36 -16.95
CA MET A 448 0.38 -14.32 -16.14
C MET A 448 1.14 -14.14 -14.83
N PHE A 449 1.39 -12.88 -14.49
CA PHE A 449 2.06 -12.41 -13.29
C PHE A 449 0.99 -11.67 -12.49
N MET A 450 0.64 -12.23 -11.34
CA MET A 450 -0.42 -11.77 -10.45
C MET A 450 0.05 -12.14 -9.05
N GLY A 451 0.30 -11.13 -8.22
CA GLY A 451 0.94 -11.30 -6.92
C GLY A 451 0.13 -12.19 -5.97
N ASN A 452 0.81 -12.87 -5.04
CA ASN A 452 0.17 -13.64 -3.98
C ASN A 452 -0.64 -12.77 -2.99
N CYS A 453 -0.52 -11.43 -3.08
CA CYS A 453 -1.47 -10.44 -2.55
C CYS A 453 -2.93 -10.69 -2.99
N PHE A 454 -3.18 -11.30 -4.15
CA PHE A 454 -4.54 -11.63 -4.59
C PHE A 454 -5.02 -13.05 -4.17
N GLY A 455 -4.15 -13.83 -3.53
CA GLY A 455 -4.43 -15.21 -3.15
C GLY A 455 -5.39 -15.36 -1.95
N PRO A 456 -5.76 -16.60 -1.56
CA PRO A 456 -6.63 -16.87 -0.41
C PRO A 456 -6.10 -16.37 0.94
N ASN A 457 -4.82 -15.99 1.00
CA ASN A 457 -4.14 -15.43 2.15
C ASN A 457 -3.41 -14.11 1.78
N GLY A 458 -3.89 -13.38 0.78
CA GLY A 458 -3.38 -12.06 0.42
C GLY A 458 -4.07 -10.92 1.19
N ASP A 459 -3.51 -9.72 1.06
CA ASP A 459 -4.09 -8.42 1.46
C ASP A 459 -5.13 -7.93 0.42
N ALA A 460 -4.85 -8.13 -0.87
CA ALA A 460 -5.76 -7.82 -1.97
C ALA A 460 -6.78 -8.95 -2.28
N SER A 461 -7.08 -9.81 -1.29
CA SER A 461 -7.93 -10.99 -1.47
C SER A 461 -9.36 -10.60 -1.90
N THR A 462 -10.01 -11.43 -2.73
CA THR A 462 -11.40 -11.24 -3.20
C THR A 462 -11.71 -9.98 -4.05
N GLN A 463 -10.71 -9.15 -4.36
CA GLN A 463 -10.84 -8.08 -5.37
C GLN A 463 -11.18 -8.67 -6.74
N TYR A 464 -10.42 -9.69 -7.14
CA TYR A 464 -10.64 -10.49 -8.35
C TYR A 464 -11.03 -11.93 -8.00
N ASN A 465 -11.61 -12.62 -8.98
CA ASN A 465 -11.83 -14.06 -8.96
C ASN A 465 -11.55 -14.58 -10.37
N CYS A 466 -10.28 -14.84 -10.62
CA CYS A 466 -9.72 -15.30 -11.89
C CYS A 466 -8.47 -16.13 -11.59
N GLU A 467 -7.91 -16.79 -12.60
CA GLU A 467 -6.66 -17.54 -12.46
C GLU A 467 -5.50 -16.61 -12.01
N PRO A 468 -4.48 -17.10 -11.26
CA PRO A 468 -4.33 -18.46 -10.76
C PRO A 468 -5.17 -18.75 -9.49
N TYR A 469 -5.86 -17.77 -8.92
CA TYR A 469 -6.56 -17.85 -7.63
C TYR A 469 -8.08 -18.06 -7.78
N MET A 470 -8.50 -18.68 -8.88
CA MET A 470 -9.91 -18.86 -9.26
C MET A 470 -10.63 -19.78 -8.26
N ASN A 471 -11.78 -19.31 -7.77
CA ASN A 471 -12.69 -20.10 -6.95
C ASN A 471 -14.01 -20.29 -7.71
N GLU A 472 -14.24 -21.51 -8.19
CA GLU A 472 -15.43 -21.91 -8.97
C GLU A 472 -16.76 -21.75 -8.21
N LYS A 473 -16.72 -21.60 -6.86
CA LYS A 473 -17.92 -21.32 -6.05
C LYS A 473 -18.33 -19.83 -6.09
N LYS A 474 -17.52 -18.96 -6.69
CA LYS A 474 -17.75 -17.50 -6.77
C LYS A 474 -17.84 -17.05 -8.23
N PRO A 475 -18.60 -15.98 -8.55
CA PRO A 475 -18.65 -15.44 -9.90
C PRO A 475 -17.26 -14.96 -10.34
N ARG A 476 -16.94 -15.14 -11.63
CA ARG A 476 -15.67 -14.68 -12.21
C ARG A 476 -15.59 -13.14 -12.20
N VAL A 477 -14.45 -12.60 -11.78
CA VAL A 477 -14.14 -11.16 -11.81
C VAL A 477 -12.71 -11.02 -12.30
N ASP A 478 -12.53 -10.65 -13.56
CA ASP A 478 -11.22 -10.43 -14.18
C ASP A 478 -10.73 -8.97 -13.95
N PRO A 479 -9.41 -8.72 -13.97
CA PRO A 479 -8.85 -7.38 -14.01
C PRO A 479 -9.32 -6.60 -15.24
N ASN A 480 -9.62 -5.32 -15.05
CA ASN A 480 -10.07 -4.42 -16.12
C ASN A 480 -9.16 -3.19 -16.21
N PHE A 481 -8.99 -2.63 -17.41
CA PHE A 481 -8.07 -1.51 -17.67
C PHE A 481 -8.61 -0.13 -17.24
N SER A 482 -9.89 -0.05 -16.89
CA SER A 482 -10.54 1.18 -16.41
C SER A 482 -10.33 1.40 -14.91
N PHE A 483 -9.95 0.35 -14.18
CA PHE A 483 -9.59 0.38 -12.77
C PHE A 483 -8.55 1.45 -12.47
N ASP A 484 -7.46 1.49 -13.24
CA ASP A 484 -6.29 2.32 -12.93
C ASP A 484 -6.62 3.82 -12.96
N LEU A 485 -7.39 4.28 -13.94
CA LEU A 485 -7.82 5.68 -14.01
C LEU A 485 -8.88 6.03 -12.98
N CYS A 486 -9.75 5.09 -12.62
CA CYS A 486 -10.70 5.28 -11.54
C CYS A 486 -9.99 5.42 -10.18
N ARG A 487 -9.03 4.53 -9.87
CA ARG A 487 -8.24 4.58 -8.63
C ARG A 487 -7.39 5.84 -8.54
N LEU A 488 -6.82 6.28 -9.66
CA LEU A 488 -6.07 7.53 -9.75
C LEU A 488 -6.97 8.74 -9.56
N GLY A 489 -8.13 8.78 -10.24
CA GLY A 489 -9.15 9.81 -10.02
C GLY A 489 -9.55 9.89 -8.55
N CYS A 490 -9.77 8.74 -7.91
CA CYS A 490 -10.08 8.66 -6.47
C CYS A 490 -8.98 9.30 -5.60
N SER A 491 -7.70 9.11 -5.91
CA SER A 491 -6.60 9.76 -5.16
C SER A 491 -6.35 11.23 -5.48
N ILE A 492 -6.91 11.75 -6.58
CA ILE A 492 -6.78 13.18 -6.94
C ILE A 492 -7.97 13.99 -6.45
N TYR A 493 -9.16 13.38 -6.36
CA TYR A 493 -10.44 14.06 -6.12
C TYR A 493 -10.36 15.05 -4.96
N ASP A 494 -9.92 14.59 -3.79
CA ASP A 494 -9.94 15.35 -2.54
C ASP A 494 -8.87 16.45 -2.46
N PHE A 495 -7.91 16.48 -3.41
CA PHE A 495 -6.95 17.58 -3.56
C PHE A 495 -7.50 18.76 -4.38
N ILE A 496 -8.57 18.56 -5.17
CA ILE A 496 -8.98 19.54 -6.18
C ILE A 496 -10.50 19.79 -6.29
N ILE A 497 -11.35 19.04 -5.59
CA ILE A 497 -12.81 19.23 -5.58
C ILE A 497 -13.27 19.35 -4.13
N ASP A 498 -13.77 20.52 -3.76
CA ASP A 498 -14.36 20.76 -2.45
C ASP A 498 -15.79 20.17 -2.35
N GLU A 499 -16.22 19.73 -1.17
CA GLU A 499 -17.57 19.17 -0.96
C GLU A 499 -18.71 20.14 -1.33
N GLU A 500 -18.48 21.45 -1.20
CA GLU A 500 -19.44 22.50 -1.50
C GLU A 500 -19.44 22.94 -2.98
N GLU A 501 -18.47 22.49 -3.78
CA GLU A 501 -18.28 22.95 -5.16
C GLU A 501 -19.30 22.33 -6.12
N ASN A 502 -19.96 23.18 -6.91
CA ASN A 502 -20.98 22.75 -7.85
C ASN A 502 -20.35 22.08 -9.09
N PRO A 503 -20.75 20.84 -9.46
CA PRO A 503 -20.17 20.14 -10.62
C PRO A 503 -20.33 20.83 -11.97
N ASP A 504 -21.25 21.80 -12.11
CA ASP A 504 -21.40 22.61 -13.33
C ASP A 504 -20.31 23.69 -13.47
N ASP A 505 -19.63 24.06 -12.38
CA ASP A 505 -18.61 25.11 -12.33
C ASP A 505 -17.16 24.54 -12.40
N PHE A 506 -17.02 23.22 -12.44
CA PHE A 506 -15.74 22.51 -12.49
C PHE A 506 -14.85 22.90 -13.69
N ASN A 507 -13.58 23.17 -13.40
CA ASN A 507 -12.53 23.31 -14.40
C ASN A 507 -12.20 21.98 -15.12
N ASP A 508 -11.39 22.02 -16.18
CA ASP A 508 -11.10 20.85 -17.02
C ASP A 508 -10.55 19.65 -16.22
N LEU A 509 -9.64 19.89 -15.27
CA LEU A 509 -9.03 18.85 -14.44
C LEU A 509 -10.05 18.23 -13.47
N GLN A 510 -10.80 19.06 -12.75
CA GLN A 510 -11.90 18.62 -11.87
C GLN A 510 -12.94 17.80 -12.65
N SER A 511 -13.29 18.25 -13.86
CA SER A 511 -14.23 17.56 -14.75
C SER A 511 -13.75 16.16 -15.15
N VAL A 512 -12.47 16.00 -15.50
CA VAL A 512 -11.87 14.69 -15.84
C VAL A 512 -11.80 13.78 -14.62
N VAL A 513 -11.36 14.29 -13.48
CA VAL A 513 -11.23 13.50 -12.24
C VAL A 513 -12.61 13.05 -11.73
N SER A 514 -13.59 13.96 -11.70
CA SER A 514 -14.99 13.65 -11.37
C SER A 514 -15.64 12.66 -12.35
N LEU A 515 -15.24 12.68 -13.64
CA LEU A 515 -15.66 11.66 -14.61
C LEU A 515 -15.12 10.28 -14.26
N TRP A 516 -13.83 10.16 -13.94
CA TRP A 516 -13.20 8.88 -13.60
C TRP A 516 -13.69 8.28 -12.28
N CYS A 517 -14.15 9.13 -11.35
CA CYS A 517 -14.80 8.69 -10.11
C CYS A 517 -16.25 8.18 -10.29
N LYS A 518 -16.75 7.96 -11.51
CA LYS A 518 -18.12 7.44 -11.75
C LYS A 518 -18.13 5.94 -12.10
N ASP A 519 -19.09 5.21 -11.53
CA ASP A 519 -19.39 3.81 -11.88
C ASP A 519 -20.12 3.69 -13.24
N ASP A 520 -20.29 2.46 -13.72
CA ASP A 520 -21.00 2.15 -14.98
C ASP A 520 -22.48 2.58 -14.98
N TYR A 521 -23.03 2.97 -13.82
CA TYR A 521 -24.36 3.54 -13.64
C TYR A 521 -24.34 5.07 -13.45
N ASN A 522 -23.19 5.72 -13.74
CA ASN A 522 -22.91 7.15 -13.59
C ASN A 522 -23.02 7.69 -12.15
N LYS A 523 -22.84 6.85 -11.13
CA LYS A 523 -22.82 7.27 -9.72
C LYS A 523 -21.38 7.47 -9.26
N ASN A 524 -21.10 8.51 -8.49
CA ASN A 524 -19.80 8.71 -7.84
C ASN A 524 -19.44 7.47 -6.97
N ILE A 525 -18.21 6.96 -7.08
CA ILE A 525 -17.73 5.75 -6.38
C ILE A 525 -17.24 6.04 -4.96
N LEU A 526 -16.70 7.24 -4.72
CA LEU A 526 -16.20 7.73 -3.43
C LEU A 526 -17.37 8.05 -2.49
N TYR A 527 -18.30 8.90 -2.93
CA TYR A 527 -19.27 9.54 -2.05
C TYR A 527 -20.73 9.20 -2.37
N LYS A 528 -21.56 9.23 -1.33
CA LYS A 528 -23.02 9.21 -1.41
C LYS A 528 -23.55 10.64 -1.56
N LYS A 529 -24.85 10.79 -1.88
CA LYS A 529 -25.50 12.12 -2.01
C LYS A 529 -25.56 12.94 -0.71
N ASN A 530 -25.20 12.35 0.43
CA ASN A 530 -25.22 12.96 1.76
C ASN A 530 -23.79 13.19 2.29
N GLY A 531 -22.79 13.37 1.42
CA GLY A 531 -21.37 13.58 1.77
C GLY A 531 -20.65 12.33 2.28
N GLN A 532 -21.36 11.37 2.89
CA GLN A 532 -20.74 10.16 3.43
C GLN A 532 -20.01 9.33 2.38
N GLU A 533 -18.83 8.84 2.74
CA GLU A 533 -18.11 7.83 1.99
C GLU A 533 -19.01 6.62 1.69
N ARG A 534 -18.88 6.10 0.48
CA ARG A 534 -19.72 5.03 -0.06
C ARG A 534 -19.14 3.65 0.21
N TYR A 535 -17.84 3.50 0.06
CA TYR A 535 -17.13 2.22 0.14
C TYR A 535 -15.83 2.38 0.94
N PRO A 536 -15.90 2.41 2.28
CA PRO A 536 -14.72 2.54 3.13
C PRO A 536 -13.71 1.41 2.92
N ASP A 537 -12.45 1.73 3.18
CA ASP A 537 -11.32 0.81 3.18
C ASP A 537 -11.17 0.05 1.84
N PHE A 538 -10.63 -1.17 1.90
CA PHE A 538 -10.45 -2.05 0.75
C PHE A 538 -11.77 -2.43 0.02
N LYS A 539 -12.94 -2.05 0.54
CA LYS A 539 -14.22 -2.20 -0.19
C LYS A 539 -14.24 -1.35 -1.45
N LEU A 540 -13.58 -0.18 -1.48
CA LEU A 540 -13.47 0.67 -2.67
C LEU A 540 -12.86 -0.11 -3.84
N TYR A 541 -11.72 -0.78 -3.61
CA TYR A 541 -11.03 -1.59 -4.61
C TYR A 541 -11.93 -2.72 -5.14
N LYS A 542 -12.62 -3.45 -4.26
CA LYS A 542 -13.57 -4.50 -4.64
C LYS A 542 -14.74 -3.96 -5.47
N MET A 543 -15.15 -2.72 -5.28
CA MET A 543 -16.23 -2.09 -6.06
C MET A 543 -15.75 -1.54 -7.40
N ILE A 544 -14.62 -0.82 -7.45
CA ILE A 544 -14.01 -0.35 -8.71
C ILE A 544 -13.80 -1.54 -9.67
N ALA A 545 -13.26 -2.66 -9.17
CA ALA A 545 -13.06 -3.88 -9.94
C ALA A 545 -14.33 -4.48 -10.55
N ARG A 546 -15.51 -4.22 -9.96
CA ARG A 546 -16.80 -4.86 -10.31
C ARG A 546 -17.78 -3.94 -11.01
N THR A 547 -17.65 -2.63 -10.88
CA THR A 547 -18.63 -1.65 -11.39
C THR A 547 -18.02 -0.48 -12.16
N VAL A 548 -16.74 -0.55 -12.53
CA VAL A 548 -16.09 0.49 -13.33
C VAL A 548 -15.35 -0.14 -14.51
N HIS A 549 -15.97 -0.06 -15.69
CA HIS A 549 -15.43 -0.64 -16.93
C HIS A 549 -15.29 0.38 -18.07
N ASN A 550 -15.92 1.55 -17.98
CA ASN A 550 -15.97 2.51 -19.08
C ASN A 550 -14.73 3.41 -19.24
N HIS A 551 -13.95 3.64 -18.18
CA HIS A 551 -12.80 4.57 -18.15
C HIS A 551 -11.51 4.04 -18.79
N LEU A 552 -11.60 3.41 -19.96
CA LEU A 552 -10.43 2.88 -20.67
C LEU A 552 -9.48 4.02 -21.06
N PRO A 553 -8.16 3.94 -20.80
CA PRO A 553 -7.20 5.00 -21.13
C PRO A 553 -7.24 5.45 -22.59
N GLU A 554 -7.33 4.51 -23.53
CA GLU A 554 -7.44 4.78 -24.97
C GLU A 554 -8.70 5.58 -25.34
N ASN A 555 -9.82 5.37 -24.63
CA ASN A 555 -11.05 6.12 -24.86
C ASN A 555 -10.97 7.56 -24.32
N GLN A 556 -10.13 7.82 -23.30
CA GLN A 556 -10.01 9.17 -22.73
C GLN A 556 -9.45 10.16 -23.76
N LEU A 557 -8.59 9.74 -24.67
CA LEU A 557 -8.03 10.60 -25.73
C LEU A 557 -9.09 11.29 -26.60
N LYS A 558 -10.32 10.75 -26.66
CA LYS A 558 -11.44 11.31 -27.42
C LYS A 558 -12.16 12.46 -26.68
N LEU A 559 -11.93 12.62 -25.38
CA LEU A 559 -12.53 13.70 -24.59
C LEU A 559 -12.00 15.06 -25.05
N PRO A 560 -12.81 16.14 -25.02
CA PRO A 560 -12.40 17.48 -25.47
C PRO A 560 -11.10 17.98 -24.83
N TYR A 561 -10.88 17.67 -23.55
CA TYR A 561 -9.70 18.05 -22.77
C TYR A 561 -8.40 17.48 -23.33
N PHE A 562 -8.45 16.30 -23.97
CA PHE A 562 -7.28 15.56 -24.45
C PHE A 562 -7.15 15.60 -25.98
N SER A 563 -8.26 15.65 -26.72
CA SER A 563 -8.23 15.88 -28.17
C SER A 563 -7.75 17.29 -28.55
N ALA A 564 -7.76 18.24 -27.62
CA ALA A 564 -7.09 19.54 -27.75
C ALA A 564 -5.57 19.45 -28.02
N PHE A 565 -4.91 18.33 -27.69
CA PHE A 565 -3.49 18.08 -28.00
C PHE A 565 -3.26 17.47 -29.39
N GLU A 566 -4.31 17.16 -30.15
CA GLU A 566 -4.19 16.61 -31.50
C GLU A 566 -3.54 17.60 -32.46
N ILE A 567 -2.61 17.11 -33.27
CA ILE A 567 -1.95 17.88 -34.31
C ILE A 567 -2.09 17.22 -35.69
N SER A 568 -2.02 18.03 -36.74
CA SER A 568 -2.00 17.53 -38.11
C SER A 568 -0.77 16.65 -38.37
N ASN A 569 -0.87 15.72 -39.32
CA ASN A 569 0.19 14.78 -39.70
C ASN A 569 1.49 15.43 -40.24
N ASN A 570 1.53 16.77 -40.38
CA ASN A 570 2.69 17.53 -40.86
C ASN A 570 3.71 17.78 -39.72
N ILE A 571 4.32 16.71 -39.21
CA ILE A 571 5.36 16.80 -38.18
C ILE A 571 6.75 16.89 -38.86
N PRO A 572 7.64 17.81 -38.46
CA PRO A 572 9.02 17.84 -38.94
C PRO A 572 9.75 16.51 -38.70
N GLU A 573 10.46 16.01 -39.71
CA GLU A 573 11.13 14.69 -39.70
C GLU A 573 12.17 14.53 -38.57
N ASN A 574 12.69 15.63 -38.03
CA ASN A 574 13.70 15.64 -36.96
C ASN A 574 13.11 15.45 -35.55
N ILE A 575 11.78 15.40 -35.39
CA ILE A 575 11.14 15.26 -34.08
C ILE A 575 11.04 13.79 -33.69
N LYS A 576 11.48 13.45 -32.47
CA LYS A 576 11.37 12.11 -31.91
C LYS A 576 9.92 11.85 -31.47
N ILE A 577 9.23 10.96 -32.17
CA ILE A 577 7.84 10.57 -31.90
C ILE A 577 7.81 9.21 -31.19
N MET A 578 7.03 9.09 -30.12
CA MET A 578 6.67 7.82 -29.50
C MET A 578 5.51 7.20 -30.28
N ASP A 579 5.83 6.27 -31.19
CA ASP A 579 4.84 5.55 -32.02
C ASP A 579 4.30 4.33 -31.28
N LEU A 580 3.19 4.53 -30.55
CA LEU A 580 2.52 3.47 -29.81
C LEU A 580 1.76 2.50 -30.74
N ASP A 581 1.41 2.91 -31.97
CA ASP A 581 0.79 2.01 -32.97
C ASP A 581 1.71 0.84 -33.32
N ASN A 582 3.01 1.11 -33.42
CA ASN A 582 4.03 0.15 -33.83
C ASN A 582 4.66 -0.66 -32.68
N LEU A 583 4.20 -0.49 -31.43
CA LEU A 583 4.62 -1.32 -30.30
C LEU A 583 4.15 -2.77 -30.45
N PRO A 584 5.03 -3.78 -30.24
CA PRO A 584 4.64 -5.18 -30.25
C PRO A 584 3.98 -5.60 -28.93
N CYS A 585 2.97 -6.46 -29.01
CA CYS A 585 2.41 -7.16 -27.85
C CYS A 585 3.32 -8.33 -27.43
N TYR A 586 3.64 -8.44 -26.15
CA TYR A 586 4.52 -9.46 -25.53
C TYR A 586 3.76 -10.55 -24.77
N VAL A 587 2.43 -10.50 -24.77
CA VAL A 587 1.56 -11.51 -24.16
C VAL A 587 1.67 -12.86 -24.88
#